data_AF-A0A4Q3XSD5-F1
#
_entry.id   AF-A0A4Q3XSD5-F1
#
_cell.length_a   1.000
_cell.length_b   1.000
_cell.length_c   1.000
_cell.angle_alpha   90.00
_cell.angle_beta   90.00
_cell.angle_gamma   90.00
#
_symmetry.space_group_name_H-M   'P 1'
#
loop_
_entity.id
_entity.type
_entity.pdbx_description
1 polymer ?
#
loop_
_entity_poly.entity_id
_entity_poly.type
_entity_poly.pdbx_seq_one_letter_code
_entity_poly.pdbx_strand_id
1 'polypeptide(L)' 'MTEKHKIILGAFFHRRYGVSPVVVRGSVESHAKKHDLRGADYGEALDSAIACGLIGVTSDASLSIRDAGRQMLPKG' A
#
# COMPACT_ATOMS: atom_id res chain seq x y z
N MET A 1 4.42 11.89 7.30
CA MET A 1 3.44 10.80 7.09
C MET A 1 2.23 11.41 6.41
N THR A 2 1.85 10.92 5.22
CA THR A 2 0.74 11.49 4.43
C THR A 2 -0.49 10.58 4.46
N GLU A 3 -1.68 11.16 4.31
CA GLU A 3 -2.92 10.37 4.15
C GLU A 3 -2.85 9.42 2.95
N LYS A 4 -2.13 9.81 1.89
CA LYS A 4 -1.89 8.98 0.71
C LYS A 4 -1.14 7.68 1.05
N HIS A 5 -0.16 7.71 1.96
CA HIS A 5 0.52 6.49 2.42
C HIS A 5 -0.42 5.53 3.14
N LYS A 6 -1.34 6.03 3.97
CA LYS A 6 -2.33 5.19 4.64
C LYS A 6 -3.24 4.47 3.65
N ILE A 7 -3.65 5.15 2.57
CA ILE A 7 -4.43 4.54 1.50
C ILE A 7 -3.65 3.42 0.81
N ILE A 8 -2.39 3.66 0.44
CA ILE A 8 -1.54 2.63 -0.19
C ILE A 8 -1.36 1.41 0.73
N LEU A 9 -1.04 1.64 2.01
CA LEU A 9 -0.86 0.55 2.98
C LEU A 9 -2.16 -0.17 3.29
N GLY A 10 -3.30 0.53 3.26
CA GLY A 10 -4.64 -0.03 3.48
C GLY A 10 -4.97 -1.18 2.53
N ALA A 11 -4.39 -1.19 1.32
CA ALA A 11 -4.54 -2.29 0.37
C ALA A 11 -3.99 -3.64 0.88
N PHE A 12 -3.07 -3.63 1.85
CA PHE A 12 -2.51 -4.83 2.48
C PHE A 12 -3.37 -5.33 3.65
N PHE A 13 -4.34 -4.56 4.14
CA PHE A 13 -5.14 -4.93 5.30
C PHE A 13 -6.53 -5.43 4.91
N HIS A 14 -6.91 -6.58 5.45
CA HIS A 14 -8.27 -7.09 5.37
C HIS A 14 -8.82 -7.36 6.76
N ARG A 15 -10.00 -6.80 7.09
CA ARG A 15 -10.58 -6.88 8.44
C ARG A 15 -10.73 -8.31 8.98
N ARG A 16 -10.99 -9.30 8.12
CA ARG A 16 -11.14 -10.71 8.51
C ARG A 16 -9.82 -11.50 8.58
N TYR A 17 -8.82 -11.09 7.79
CA TYR A 17 -7.62 -11.90 7.56
C TYR A 17 -6.33 -11.22 8.02
N GLY A 18 -6.42 -9.98 8.52
CA GLY A 18 -5.29 -9.19 8.95
C GLY A 18 -4.47 -8.65 7.78
N VAL A 19 -3.16 -8.52 7.99
CA VAL A 19 -2.22 -7.93 7.03
C VAL A 19 -1.68 -8.99 6.08
N SER A 20 -1.95 -8.83 4.80
CA SER A 20 -1.35 -9.61 3.73
C SER A 20 0.12 -9.18 3.55
N PRO A 21 1.08 -10.12 3.49
CA PRO A 21 2.49 -9.79 3.34
C PRO A 21 2.85 -9.27 1.93
N VAL A 22 2.08 -9.71 0.93
CA VAL A 22 2.28 -9.41 -0.49
C VAL A 22 0.92 -9.16 -1.13
N VAL A 23 0.85 -8.18 -2.03
CA VAL A 23 -0.32 -7.86 -2.85
C VAL A 23 0.12 -7.54 -4.27
N VAL A 24 -0.80 -7.66 -5.23
CA VAL A 24 -0.54 -7.22 -6.61
C VAL A 24 -0.77 -5.72 -6.77
N ARG A 25 0.02 -5.05 -7.62
CA ARG A 25 -0.08 -3.61 -7.90
C ARG A 25 -1.50 -3.21 -8.31
N GLY A 26 -2.18 -4.02 -9.12
CA GLY A 26 -3.56 -3.76 -9.54
C GLY A 26 -4.57 -3.73 -8.37
N SER A 27 -4.33 -4.50 -7.31
CA SER A 27 -5.16 -4.45 -6.09
C SER A 27 -4.93 -3.16 -5.32
N VAL A 28 -3.68 -2.70 -5.23
CA VAL A 28 -3.34 -1.42 -4.59
C VAL A 28 -3.97 -0.26 -5.36
N GLU A 29 -3.86 -0.26 -6.69
CA GLU A 29 -4.46 0.76 -7.54
C GLU A 29 -6.00 0.76 -7.42
N SER A 30 -6.62 -0.42 -7.42
CA SER A 30 -8.07 -0.56 -7.25
C SER A 30 -8.54 -0.09 -5.88
N HIS A 31 -7.76 -0.34 -4.83
CA HIS A 31 -8.01 0.18 -3.49
C HIS A 31 -7.86 1.71 -3.46
N ALA A 32 -6.76 2.24 -3.98
CA ALA A 32 -6.49 3.68 -4.06
C ALA A 32 -7.60 4.44 -4.79
N LYS A 33 -8.10 3.89 -5.90
CA LYS A 33 -9.23 4.45 -6.67
C LYS A 33 -10.50 4.63 -5.84
N LYS A 34 -10.80 3.71 -4.91
CA LYS A 34 -11.96 3.80 -4.00
C LYS A 34 -11.83 4.91 -2.97
N HIS A 35 -10.61 5.39 -2.74
CA HIS A 35 -10.27 6.50 -1.86
C HIS A 35 -9.89 7.77 -2.66
N ASP A 36 -10.33 7.85 -3.92
CA ASP A 36 -10.07 8.96 -4.84
C ASP A 36 -8.59 9.31 -5.08
N LEU A 37 -7.69 8.36 -4.80
CA LEU A 37 -6.28 8.46 -5.14
C LEU A 37 -6.04 7.78 -6.50
N ARG A 38 -5.84 8.59 -7.56
CA ARG A 38 -5.87 8.12 -8.96
C ARG A 38 -4.75 8.73 -9.80
N GLY A 39 -4.45 8.10 -10.95
CA GLY A 39 -3.54 8.66 -11.94
C GLY A 39 -2.15 8.99 -11.38
N ALA A 40 -1.66 10.20 -11.69
CA ALA A 40 -0.35 10.68 -11.23
C ALA A 40 -0.25 10.69 -9.69
N ASP A 41 -1.30 11.11 -8.99
CA ASP A 41 -1.30 11.15 -7.52
C ASP A 41 -1.10 9.76 -6.90
N TYR A 42 -1.68 8.72 -7.51
CA TYR A 42 -1.46 7.34 -7.10
C TYR A 42 -0.01 6.91 -7.34
N GLY A 43 0.54 7.23 -8.51
CA GLY A 43 1.94 6.93 -8.85
C GLY A 43 2.91 7.55 -7.85
N GLU A 44 2.76 8.85 -7.60
CA GLU A 44 3.59 9.59 -6.63
C GLU A 44 3.46 9.02 -5.20
N ALA A 45 2.24 8.68 -4.78
CA ALA A 45 2.01 8.09 -3.47
C ALA A 45 2.67 6.71 -3.33
N LEU A 46 2.59 5.88 -4.39
CA LEU A 46 3.19 4.57 -4.42
C LEU A 46 4.72 4.66 -4.40
N ASP A 47 5.30 5.48 -5.27
CA ASP A 47 6.74 5.69 -5.36
C ASP A 47 7.29 6.28 -4.06
N SER A 48 6.57 7.24 -3.46
CA SER A 48 6.90 7.79 -2.15
C SER A 48 6.86 6.71 -1.06
N ALA A 49 5.86 5.83 -1.04
CA ALA A 49 5.79 4.75 -0.05
C ALA A 49 6.93 3.72 -0.21
N ILE A 50 7.37 3.46 -1.45
CA ILE A 50 8.55 2.64 -1.76
C ILE A 50 9.82 3.34 -1.27
N ALA A 51 10.00 4.61 -1.61
CA ALA A 51 11.16 5.40 -1.21
C ALA A 51 11.30 5.55 0.32
N CYS A 52 10.17 5.65 1.02
CA CYS A 52 10.13 5.67 2.48
C CYS A 52 10.36 4.28 3.12
N GLY A 53 10.53 3.22 2.33
CA GLY A 53 10.75 1.87 2.86
C GLY A 53 9.52 1.27 3.54
N LEU A 54 8.31 1.74 3.24
CA LEU A 54 7.07 1.19 3.79
C LEU A 54 6.63 -0.07 3.02
N ILE A 55 6.92 -0.09 1.73
CA ILE A 55 6.65 -1.19 0.80
C ILE A 55 7.89 -1.50 -0.04
N GLY A 56 8.02 -2.75 -0.48
CA GLY A 56 9.07 -3.21 -1.40
C GLY A 56 8.47 -3.75 -2.69
N VAL A 57 9.15 -3.55 -3.81
CA VAL A 57 8.81 -4.18 -5.09
C VAL A 57 9.43 -5.57 -5.13
N THR A 58 8.60 -6.61 -5.30
CA THR A 58 9.07 -8.01 -5.40
C THR A 58 9.08 -8.51 -6.83
N SER A 59 8.21 -7.96 -7.68
CA SER A 59 8.23 -8.12 -9.14
C SER A 59 7.51 -6.92 -9.77
N ASP A 60 7.50 -6.83 -11.10
CA ASP A 60 6.79 -5.78 -11.83
C ASP A 60 5.29 -5.71 -11.46
N ALA A 61 4.70 -6.84 -11.06
CA ALA A 61 3.29 -6.95 -10.72
C ALA A 61 3.00 -6.99 -9.22
N SER A 62 4.01 -7.18 -8.36
CA SER A 62 3.82 -7.49 -6.93
C SER A 62 4.57 -6.55 -5.99
N LEU A 63 3.91 -6.24 -4.87
CA LEU A 63 4.40 -5.39 -3.80
C LEU A 63 4.36 -6.16 -2.48
N SER A 64 5.36 -5.96 -1.64
CA SER A 64 5.46 -6.50 -0.29
C SER A 64 5.38 -5.38 0.74
N ILE A 65 4.74 -5.63 1.88
CA ILE A 65 4.73 -4.67 2.99
C ILE A 65 5.92 -4.92 3.91
N ARG A 66 6.67 -3.85 4.22
CA ARG A 66 7.79 -3.89 5.16
C ARG A 66 7.31 -3.63 6.58
N ASP A 67 8.15 -3.92 7.57
CA ASP A 67 7.80 -3.76 8.99
C ASP A 67 7.35 -2.35 9.35
N ALA A 68 8.04 -1.33 8.81
CA ALA A 68 7.65 0.07 8.99
C ALA A 68 6.23 0.34 8.47
N GLY A 69 5.85 -0.23 7.32
CA GLY A 69 4.49 -0.15 6.78
C GLY A 69 3.47 -0.92 7.63
N ARG A 70 3.83 -2.11 8.13
CA ARG A 70 2.95 -2.91 9.00
C ARG A 70 2.59 -2.20 10.29
N GLN A 71 3.55 -1.49 10.89
CA GLN A 71 3.33 -0.73 12.13
C GLN A 71 2.33 0.42 11.96
N MET A 72 2.05 0.83 10.72
CA MET A 72 1.09 1.89 10.40
C MET A 72 -0.33 1.37 10.16
N LEU A 73 -0.52 0.05 10.11
CA LEU A 73 -1.82 -0.57 9.96
C LEU A 73 -2.44 -0.89 11.33
N PRO A 74 -3.78 -0.99 11.41
CA PRO A 74 -4.45 -1.47 12.62
C PRO A 74 -3.87 -2.83 13.01
N LYS A 75 -3.51 -2.99 14.28
CA LYS A 75 -3.18 -4.31 14.83
C LYS A 75 -4.49 -5.11 14.85
N GLY A 76 -4.55 -6.17 14.06
CA GLY A 76 -5.64 -7.15 14.09
C GLY A 76 -5.69 -7.88 15.42
#